data_AF-A0A429BA09-F1
#
_entry.id   AF-A0A429BA09-F1
#
_cell.length_a   1.000
_cell.length_b   1.000
_cell.length_c   1.000
_cell.angle_alpha   90.00
_cell.angle_beta   90.00
_cell.angle_gamma   90.00
#
_symmetry.space_group_name_H-M   'P 1'
#
loop_
_entity.id
_entity.type
_entity.pdbx_description
1 polymer ?
#
loop_
_entity_poly.entity_id
_entity_poly.type
_entity_poly.pdbx_seq_one_letter_code
_entity_poly.pdbx_strand_id
1 'polypeptide(L)'
;MWISYAAVALIGAMVALAELVSRYRDDPSGALLSVPAALYLAVNAGGAVAALWMVTQFRWTFGAAGESVAFTQVLVAGFGSGALFRSSLFNVTAGNQVIGVGPSAVLTVILSATDRAVDRGRARIRSKVVGEIMAGFPFERGADALFQYSMAALQNFTPAETKVVEDRITSLRSGREATLPEQVKSYVLGLSLQALVGEKVLMELVASLRPILDQTPPAEQVLLDALRANGGSEPRKLQALSGLQLFEFSRVLDALIAAGRVSVDTASGREIVPLAKAAG
;
A
#
# COMPACT_ATOMS: atom_id res chain seq x y z
N MET A 1 -27.52 7.04 -42.29
CA MET A 1 -27.01 5.71 -41.90
C MET A 1 -25.63 5.79 -41.24
N TRP A 2 -24.59 6.32 -41.90
CA TRP A 2 -23.25 6.48 -41.30
C TRP A 2 -23.21 7.36 -40.02
N ILE A 3 -24.01 8.43 -39.99
CA ILE A 3 -24.13 9.31 -38.81
C ILE A 3 -24.62 8.54 -37.58
N SER A 4 -25.58 7.62 -37.74
CA SER A 4 -26.12 6.80 -36.65
C SER A 4 -25.07 5.85 -36.07
N TYR A 5 -24.24 5.25 -36.93
CA TYR A 5 -23.13 4.39 -36.49
C TYR A 5 -22.03 5.18 -35.79
N ALA A 6 -21.69 6.37 -36.28
CA ALA A 6 -20.73 7.24 -35.59
C ALA A 6 -21.28 7.71 -34.22
N ALA A 7 -22.54 8.10 -34.16
CA ALA A 7 -23.20 8.53 -32.93
C ALA A 7 -23.25 7.41 -31.89
N VAL A 8 -23.63 6.18 -32.28
CA VAL A 8 -23.71 5.05 -31.34
C VAL A 8 -22.32 4.62 -30.86
N ALA A 9 -21.30 4.65 -31.73
CA ALA A 9 -19.91 4.38 -31.36
C ALA A 9 -19.42 5.42 -30.32
N LEU A 10 -19.74 6.69 -30.54
CA LEU A 10 -19.40 7.77 -29.61
C LEU A 10 -20.08 7.59 -28.25
N ILE A 11 -21.37 7.24 -28.23
CA ILE A 11 -22.10 6.95 -26.97
C ILE A 11 -21.42 5.80 -26.22
N GLY A 12 -21.14 4.68 -26.90
CA GLY A 12 -20.45 3.54 -26.30
C GLY A 12 -19.08 3.90 -25.73
N ALA A 13 -18.27 4.67 -26.48
CA ALA A 13 -16.97 5.16 -26.03
C ALA A 13 -17.08 6.11 -24.83
N MET A 14 -18.04 7.04 -24.83
CA MET A 14 -18.24 8.00 -23.74
C MET A 14 -18.69 7.33 -22.44
N VAL A 15 -19.57 6.33 -22.54
CA VAL A 15 -20.01 5.53 -21.39
C VAL A 15 -18.82 4.76 -20.79
N ALA A 16 -17.99 4.16 -21.62
CA ALA A 16 -16.78 3.47 -21.20
C ALA A 16 -15.74 4.42 -20.59
N LEU A 17 -15.59 5.62 -21.18
CA LEU A 17 -14.71 6.66 -20.68
C LEU A 17 -15.14 7.12 -19.27
N ALA A 18 -16.43 7.37 -19.08
CA ALA A 18 -16.98 7.75 -17.78
C ALA A 18 -16.75 6.66 -16.71
N GLU A 19 -16.88 5.39 -17.09
CA GLU A 19 -16.57 4.27 -16.19
C GLU A 19 -15.08 4.24 -15.80
N LEU A 20 -14.17 4.40 -16.76
CA LEU A 20 -12.72 4.44 -16.49
C LEU A 20 -12.36 5.61 -15.57
N VAL A 21 -12.84 6.82 -15.85
CA VAL A 21 -12.56 8.01 -15.02
C VAL A 21 -13.10 7.82 -13.60
N SER A 22 -14.30 7.24 -13.45
CA SER A 22 -14.87 6.97 -12.12
C SER A 22 -14.11 5.88 -11.37
N ARG A 23 -13.52 4.90 -12.07
CA ARG A 23 -12.77 3.77 -11.47
C ARG A 23 -11.38 4.19 -10.99
N TYR A 24 -10.68 5.03 -11.75
CA TYR A 24 -9.29 5.43 -11.47
C TYR A 24 -9.17 6.89 -11.02
N ARG A 25 -9.94 7.28 -10.00
CA ARG A 25 -10.04 8.68 -9.53
C ARG A 25 -8.69 9.31 -9.19
N ASP A 26 -7.76 8.52 -8.63
CA ASP A 26 -6.47 9.04 -8.17
C ASP A 26 -5.39 9.08 -9.29
N ASP A 27 -5.63 8.48 -10.46
CA ASP A 27 -4.73 8.54 -11.63
C ASP A 27 -5.52 8.29 -12.94
N PRO A 28 -6.43 9.21 -13.29
CA PRO A 28 -7.27 9.03 -14.45
C PRO A 28 -6.44 9.08 -15.74
N SER A 29 -5.41 9.92 -15.80
CA SER A 29 -4.54 10.04 -16.97
C SER A 29 -3.72 8.77 -17.21
N GLY A 30 -3.13 8.16 -16.17
CA GLY A 30 -2.41 6.90 -16.28
C GLY A 30 -3.30 5.75 -16.76
N ALA A 31 -4.56 5.72 -16.33
CA ALA A 31 -5.54 4.75 -16.80
C ALA A 31 -5.89 4.95 -18.27
N LEU A 32 -6.26 6.18 -18.67
CA LEU A 32 -6.72 6.50 -20.02
C LEU A 32 -5.67 6.31 -21.10
N LEU A 33 -4.39 6.52 -20.78
CA LEU A 33 -3.28 6.37 -21.72
C LEU A 33 -2.80 4.92 -21.87
N SER A 34 -3.39 3.97 -21.13
CA SER A 34 -2.97 2.57 -21.18
C SER A 34 -3.58 1.84 -22.40
N VAL A 35 -2.80 0.93 -23.01
CA VAL A 35 -3.28 0.09 -24.12
C VAL A 35 -4.55 -0.71 -23.76
N PRO A 36 -4.67 -1.31 -22.55
CA PRO A 36 -5.89 -1.99 -22.14
C PRO A 36 -7.11 -1.05 -22.03
N ALA A 37 -6.93 0.21 -21.63
CA ALA A 37 -8.01 1.19 -21.62
C ALA A 37 -8.47 1.56 -23.04
N ALA A 38 -7.53 1.68 -23.99
CA ALA A 38 -7.88 1.88 -25.40
C ALA A 38 -8.70 0.69 -25.95
N LEU A 39 -8.31 -0.55 -25.61
CA LEU A 39 -9.07 -1.75 -25.96
C LEU A 39 -10.46 -1.75 -25.31
N TYR A 40 -10.56 -1.33 -24.05
CA TYR A 40 -11.83 -1.22 -23.33
C TYR A 40 -12.79 -0.24 -24.02
N LEU A 41 -12.30 0.94 -24.41
CA LEU A 41 -13.07 1.93 -25.18
C LEU A 41 -13.52 1.35 -26.53
N ALA A 42 -12.63 0.66 -27.25
CA ALA A 42 -12.91 0.06 -28.54
C ALA A 42 -13.96 -1.05 -28.46
N VAL A 43 -13.90 -1.92 -27.45
CA VAL A 43 -14.88 -3.00 -27.23
C VAL A 43 -16.27 -2.41 -26.94
N ASN A 44 -16.36 -1.35 -26.13
CA ASN A 44 -17.63 -0.70 -25.85
C ASN A 44 -18.22 0.02 -27.07
N ALA A 45 -17.40 0.79 -27.80
CA ALA A 45 -17.83 1.43 -29.04
C ALA A 45 -18.27 0.39 -30.09
N GLY A 46 -17.49 -0.68 -30.25
CA GLY A 46 -17.78 -1.78 -31.15
C GLY A 46 -19.06 -2.53 -30.78
N GLY A 47 -19.29 -2.81 -29.50
CA GLY A 47 -20.52 -3.44 -29.04
C GLY A 47 -21.76 -2.57 -29.24
N ALA A 48 -21.63 -1.25 -29.08
CA ALA A 48 -22.69 -0.29 -29.38
C ALA A 48 -23.03 -0.26 -30.89
N VAL A 49 -22.02 -0.30 -31.75
CA VAL A 49 -22.18 -0.43 -33.21
C VAL A 49 -22.82 -1.76 -33.59
N ALA A 50 -22.38 -2.88 -33.00
CA ALA A 50 -22.95 -4.20 -33.24
C ALA A 50 -24.41 -4.27 -32.80
N ALA A 51 -24.75 -3.65 -31.66
CA ALA A 51 -26.12 -3.54 -31.19
C ALA A 51 -27.00 -2.76 -32.19
N LEU A 52 -26.53 -1.63 -32.70
CA LEU A 52 -27.27 -0.86 -33.71
C LEU A 52 -27.43 -1.65 -35.01
N TRP A 53 -26.38 -2.36 -35.44
CA TRP A 53 -26.45 -3.24 -36.59
C TRP A 53 -27.54 -4.31 -36.41
N MET A 54 -27.57 -5.02 -35.28
CA MET A 54 -28.63 -6.00 -34.99
C MET A 54 -30.03 -5.36 -34.97
N VAL A 55 -30.20 -4.26 -34.22
CA VAL A 55 -31.47 -3.52 -34.12
C VAL A 55 -32.03 -3.14 -35.49
N THR A 56 -31.15 -2.68 -36.39
CA THR A 56 -31.53 -2.27 -37.75
C THR A 56 -31.83 -3.47 -38.66
N GLN A 57 -31.07 -4.57 -38.55
CA GLN A 57 -31.33 -5.80 -39.31
C GLN A 57 -32.68 -6.42 -38.94
N PHE A 58 -33.01 -6.49 -37.65
CA PHE A 58 -34.29 -7.02 -37.17
C PHE A 58 -35.45 -6.01 -37.26
N ARG A 59 -35.18 -4.78 -37.73
CA ARG A 59 -36.16 -3.70 -37.86
C ARG A 59 -36.89 -3.39 -36.55
N TRP A 60 -36.20 -3.48 -35.41
CA TRP A 60 -36.77 -3.15 -34.11
C TRP A 60 -37.00 -1.64 -34.00
N THR A 61 -38.25 -1.22 -33.85
CA THR A 61 -38.62 0.21 -33.75
C THR A 61 -38.78 0.68 -32.31
N PHE A 62 -38.88 -0.24 -31.35
CA PHE A 62 -39.12 0.07 -29.93
C PHE A 62 -40.33 0.99 -29.70
N GLY A 63 -41.38 0.84 -30.50
CA GLY A 63 -42.60 1.65 -30.42
C GLY A 63 -42.49 3.07 -31.00
N ALA A 64 -41.32 3.45 -31.53
CA ALA A 64 -41.15 4.71 -32.24
C ALA A 64 -41.71 4.64 -33.67
N ALA A 65 -42.09 5.79 -34.23
CA ALA A 65 -42.62 5.92 -35.58
C ALA A 65 -42.01 7.11 -36.32
N GLY A 66 -41.98 7.03 -37.66
CA GLY A 66 -41.45 8.08 -38.52
C GLY A 66 -39.97 8.36 -38.27
N GLU A 67 -39.59 9.64 -38.27
CA GLU A 67 -38.20 10.10 -38.15
C GLU A 67 -37.55 9.77 -36.79
N SER A 68 -38.37 9.54 -35.75
CA SER A 68 -37.88 9.23 -34.40
C SER A 68 -37.27 7.83 -34.27
N VAL A 69 -37.56 6.91 -35.19
CA VAL A 69 -37.09 5.51 -35.13
C VAL A 69 -35.57 5.44 -35.07
N ALA A 70 -34.88 6.17 -35.96
CA ALA A 70 -33.42 6.12 -36.02
C ALA A 70 -32.78 6.67 -34.73
N PHE A 71 -33.35 7.71 -34.15
CA PHE A 71 -32.89 8.28 -32.90
C PHE A 71 -33.07 7.31 -31.73
N THR A 72 -34.25 6.71 -31.60
CA THR A 72 -34.54 5.70 -30.57
C THR A 72 -33.61 4.49 -30.70
N GLN A 73 -33.40 3.99 -31.90
CA GLN A 73 -32.49 2.86 -32.15
C GLN A 73 -31.05 3.17 -31.72
N VAL A 74 -30.54 4.37 -32.00
CA VAL A 74 -29.20 4.80 -31.58
C VAL A 74 -29.09 4.85 -30.05
N LEU A 75 -30.08 5.44 -29.36
CA LEU A 75 -30.08 5.51 -27.89
C LEU A 75 -30.16 4.12 -27.26
N VAL A 76 -31.09 3.28 -27.72
CA VAL A 76 -31.28 1.93 -27.19
C VAL A 76 -30.04 1.07 -27.45
N ALA A 77 -29.45 1.13 -28.65
CA ALA A 77 -28.23 0.39 -28.95
C ALA A 77 -27.02 0.89 -28.14
N GLY A 78 -26.86 2.21 -28.01
CA GLY A 78 -25.73 2.82 -27.30
C GLY A 78 -25.71 2.51 -25.81
N PHE A 79 -26.84 2.72 -25.12
CA PHE A 79 -26.94 2.44 -23.69
C PHE A 79 -27.20 0.97 -23.39
N GLY A 80 -27.98 0.29 -24.25
CA GLY A 80 -28.34 -1.12 -24.08
C GLY A 80 -27.16 -2.07 -24.24
N SER A 81 -26.21 -1.78 -25.13
CA SER A 81 -24.97 -2.57 -25.23
C SER A 81 -24.17 -2.54 -23.94
N GLY A 82 -24.05 -1.36 -23.32
CA GLY A 82 -23.40 -1.18 -22.03
C GLY A 82 -24.13 -1.90 -20.89
N ALA A 83 -25.47 -1.92 -20.90
CA ALA A 83 -26.25 -2.69 -19.93
C ALA A 83 -26.04 -4.21 -20.12
N LEU A 84 -26.03 -4.68 -21.36
CA LEU A 84 -25.78 -6.09 -21.69
C LEU A 84 -24.38 -6.52 -21.25
N PHE A 85 -23.33 -5.75 -21.57
CA PHE A 85 -21.97 -6.08 -21.15
C PHE A 85 -21.77 -6.04 -19.64
N ARG A 86 -22.56 -5.27 -18.90
CA ARG A 86 -22.49 -5.26 -17.43
C ARG A 86 -23.33 -6.36 -16.77
N SER A 87 -24.16 -7.06 -17.53
CA SER A 87 -24.98 -8.15 -17.00
C SER A 87 -24.12 -9.38 -16.64
N SER A 88 -24.49 -10.03 -15.54
CA SER A 88 -23.99 -11.35 -15.16
C SER A 88 -25.13 -12.34 -15.33
N LEU A 89 -24.87 -13.46 -16.02
CA LEU A 89 -25.89 -14.50 -16.22
C LEU A 89 -25.90 -15.49 -15.05
N PHE A 90 -24.72 -15.76 -14.48
CA PHE A 90 -24.54 -16.61 -13.31
C PHE A 90 -23.45 -16.03 -12.43
N ASN A 91 -23.54 -16.19 -11.11
CA ASN A 91 -22.47 -15.82 -10.20
C ASN A 91 -21.86 -17.11 -9.63
N VAL A 92 -20.54 -17.26 -9.74
CA VAL A 92 -19.79 -18.40 -9.20
C VAL A 92 -18.90 -17.89 -8.08
N THR A 93 -18.98 -18.50 -6.91
CA THR A 93 -18.08 -18.20 -5.79
C THR A 93 -16.82 -19.05 -5.92
N ALA A 94 -15.67 -18.40 -6.05
CA ALA A 94 -14.36 -19.06 -6.04
C ALA A 94 -13.54 -18.50 -4.86
N GLY A 95 -13.35 -19.32 -3.83
CA GLY A 95 -12.75 -18.87 -2.57
C GLY A 95 -13.66 -17.85 -1.86
N ASN A 96 -13.14 -16.65 -1.60
CA ASN A 96 -13.89 -15.57 -0.95
C ASN A 96 -14.36 -14.48 -1.94
N GLN A 97 -14.38 -14.77 -3.25
CA GLN A 97 -14.79 -13.84 -4.29
C GLN A 97 -15.96 -14.40 -5.11
N VAL A 98 -16.96 -13.56 -5.36
CA VAL A 98 -18.07 -13.85 -6.26
C VAL A 98 -17.71 -13.33 -7.65
N ILE A 99 -17.63 -14.24 -8.63
CA ILE A 99 -17.27 -13.95 -10.01
C ILE A 99 -18.52 -14.08 -10.87
N GLY A 100 -18.89 -12.99 -11.55
CA GLY A 100 -19.94 -13.03 -12.56
C GLY A 100 -19.47 -13.75 -13.83
N VAL A 101 -20.21 -14.77 -14.24
CA VAL A 101 -20.08 -15.50 -15.49
C VAL A 101 -21.12 -14.95 -16.46
N GLY A 102 -20.65 -14.32 -17.52
CA GLY A 102 -21.50 -13.66 -18.52
C GLY A 102 -20.73 -12.68 -19.39
N PRO A 103 -21.41 -11.81 -20.15
CA PRO A 103 -20.78 -10.79 -20.98
C PRO A 103 -19.80 -9.88 -20.21
N SER A 104 -20.06 -9.67 -18.91
CA SER A 104 -19.20 -8.88 -18.02
C SER A 104 -17.82 -9.46 -17.78
N ALA A 105 -17.63 -10.77 -17.99
CA ALA A 105 -16.31 -11.41 -17.87
C ALA A 105 -15.31 -10.80 -18.85
N VAL A 106 -15.73 -10.48 -20.07
CA VAL A 106 -14.88 -9.86 -21.10
C VAL A 106 -14.35 -8.51 -20.62
N LEU A 107 -15.25 -7.64 -20.14
CA LEU A 107 -14.86 -6.33 -19.62
C LEU A 107 -13.99 -6.46 -18.37
N THR A 108 -14.29 -7.42 -17.49
CA THR A 108 -13.52 -7.67 -16.27
C THR A 108 -12.06 -8.04 -16.57
N VAL A 109 -11.83 -8.90 -17.56
CA VAL A 109 -10.46 -9.27 -17.98
C VAL A 109 -9.68 -8.06 -18.48
N ILE A 110 -10.32 -7.22 -19.31
CA ILE A 110 -9.68 -6.01 -19.84
C ILE A 110 -9.40 -5.02 -18.71
N LEU A 111 -10.38 -4.77 -17.84
CA LEU A 111 -10.23 -3.86 -16.70
C LEU A 111 -9.14 -4.34 -15.73
N SER A 112 -9.04 -5.66 -15.48
CA SER A 112 -7.95 -6.23 -14.69
C SER A 112 -6.57 -6.01 -15.33
N ALA A 113 -6.48 -6.01 -16.67
CA ALA A 113 -5.26 -5.64 -17.37
C ALA A 113 -4.96 -4.14 -17.28
N THR A 114 -5.99 -3.29 -17.32
CA THR A 114 -5.88 -1.84 -17.07
C THR A 114 -5.37 -1.57 -15.64
N ASP A 115 -5.95 -2.23 -14.63
CA ASP A 115 -5.53 -2.15 -13.23
C ASP A 115 -4.02 -2.44 -13.11
N ARG A 116 -3.55 -3.56 -13.68
CA ARG A 116 -2.12 -3.91 -13.70
C ARG A 116 -1.25 -2.89 -14.45
N ALA A 117 -1.75 -2.29 -15.52
CA ALA A 117 -1.00 -1.29 -16.28
C ALA A 117 -0.82 0.01 -15.47
N VAL A 118 -1.90 0.47 -14.84
CA VAL A 118 -1.89 1.62 -13.93
C VAL A 118 -0.99 1.35 -12.73
N ASP A 119 -1.11 0.18 -12.10
CA ASP A 119 -0.30 -0.20 -10.96
C ASP A 119 1.20 -0.21 -11.28
N ARG A 120 1.60 -0.71 -12.45
CA ARG A 120 3.00 -0.67 -12.89
C ARG A 120 3.52 0.76 -13.07
N GLY A 121 2.70 1.63 -13.68
CA GLY A 121 3.04 3.05 -13.85
C GLY A 121 3.22 3.74 -12.50
N ARG A 122 2.26 3.55 -11.60
CA ARG A 122 2.27 4.09 -10.24
C ARG A 122 3.42 3.54 -9.40
N ALA A 123 3.71 2.24 -9.50
CA ALA A 123 4.80 1.60 -8.76
C ALA A 123 6.15 2.26 -9.07
N ARG A 124 6.39 2.62 -10.33
CA ARG A 124 7.62 3.34 -10.73
C ARG A 124 7.74 4.70 -10.05
N ILE A 125 6.66 5.48 -10.04
CA ILE A 125 6.61 6.81 -9.41
C ILE A 125 6.80 6.67 -7.90
N ARG A 126 6.00 5.80 -7.26
CA ARG A 126 6.06 5.55 -5.82
C ARG A 126 7.42 5.08 -5.36
N SER A 127 8.04 4.14 -6.09
CA SER A 127 9.38 3.65 -5.75
C SER A 127 10.43 4.76 -5.82
N LYS A 128 10.33 5.68 -6.76
CA LYS A 128 11.25 6.82 -6.86
C LYS A 128 11.06 7.77 -5.68
N VAL A 129 9.82 8.19 -5.44
CA VAL A 129 9.45 9.10 -4.34
C VAL A 129 9.84 8.54 -2.98
N VAL A 130 9.49 7.28 -2.69
CA VAL A 130 9.87 6.62 -1.43
C VAL A 130 11.39 6.46 -1.35
N GLY A 131 12.05 6.19 -2.47
CA GLY A 131 13.50 6.14 -2.55
C GLY A 131 14.15 7.44 -2.06
N GLU A 132 13.59 8.58 -2.44
CA GLU A 132 14.04 9.92 -2.02
C GLU A 132 13.69 10.19 -0.55
N ILE A 133 12.45 9.95 -0.13
CA ILE A 133 11.99 10.20 1.25
C ILE A 133 12.78 9.36 2.27
N MET A 134 12.96 8.07 2.00
CA MET A 134 13.57 7.11 2.92
C MET A 134 15.10 6.99 2.75
N ALA A 135 15.73 7.82 1.92
CA ALA A 135 17.16 7.73 1.59
C ALA A 135 18.05 7.88 2.84
N GLY A 136 18.73 6.83 3.29
CA GLY A 136 19.55 6.85 4.51
C GLY A 136 18.75 6.75 5.81
N PHE A 137 17.47 6.40 5.76
CA PHE A 137 16.70 6.12 6.97
C PHE A 137 17.19 4.80 7.61
N PRO A 138 17.57 4.78 8.90
CA PRO A 138 18.08 3.58 9.56
C PRO A 138 16.92 2.69 10.01
N PHE A 139 16.59 1.66 9.22
CA PHE A 139 15.46 0.77 9.48
C PHE A 139 15.50 0.17 10.88
N GLU A 140 16.63 -0.40 11.31
CA GLU A 140 16.66 -1.17 12.56
C GLU A 140 16.39 -0.29 13.78
N ARG A 141 16.83 0.97 13.71
CA ARG A 141 16.66 1.95 14.79
C ARG A 141 15.36 2.75 14.69
N GLY A 142 14.84 2.93 13.47
CA GLY A 142 13.77 3.88 13.19
C GLY A 142 12.42 3.27 12.84
N ALA A 143 12.35 1.98 12.46
CA ALA A 143 11.12 1.38 11.92
C ALA A 143 9.92 1.51 12.87
N ASP A 144 10.08 1.12 14.13
CA ASP A 144 9.00 1.18 15.12
C ASP A 144 8.64 2.63 15.45
N ALA A 145 9.63 3.52 15.57
CA ALA A 145 9.40 4.93 15.86
C ALA A 145 8.63 5.61 14.73
N LEU A 146 8.99 5.35 13.47
CA LEU A 146 8.29 5.87 12.30
C LEU A 146 6.87 5.32 12.21
N PHE A 147 6.67 4.03 12.47
CA PHE A 147 5.34 3.44 12.49
C PHE A 147 4.46 4.04 13.59
N GLN A 148 4.95 4.11 14.83
CA GLN A 148 4.18 4.68 15.94
C GLN A 148 3.90 6.16 15.73
N TYR A 149 4.85 6.92 15.17
CA TYR A 149 4.61 8.32 14.87
C TYR A 149 3.58 8.49 13.74
N SER A 150 3.61 7.60 12.72
CA SER A 150 2.58 7.55 11.67
C SER A 150 1.18 7.30 12.23
N MET A 151 1.06 6.35 13.16
CA MET A 151 -0.17 6.02 13.87
C MET A 151 -0.67 7.22 14.70
N ALA A 152 0.22 7.89 15.43
CA ALA A 152 -0.15 9.02 16.29
C ALA A 152 -0.53 10.27 15.48
N ALA A 153 0.09 10.47 14.31
CA ALA A 153 -0.20 11.60 13.44
C ALA A 153 -1.56 11.49 12.73
N LEU A 154 -2.11 10.27 12.59
CA LEU A 154 -3.36 10.01 11.88
C LEU A 154 -4.44 9.50 12.82
N GLN A 155 -5.60 10.16 12.82
CA GLN A 155 -6.66 9.90 13.79
C GLN A 155 -7.47 8.61 13.54
N ASN A 156 -7.26 7.89 12.42
CA ASN A 156 -8.19 6.86 11.93
C ASN A 156 -7.53 5.55 11.46
N PHE A 157 -6.40 5.11 12.03
CA PHE A 157 -5.89 3.78 11.70
C PHE A 157 -6.83 2.68 12.20
N THR A 158 -7.21 1.77 11.32
CA THR A 158 -7.96 0.56 11.71
C THR A 158 -7.01 -0.50 12.28
N PRO A 159 -7.49 -1.39 13.18
CA PRO A 159 -6.67 -2.49 13.70
C PRO A 159 -6.09 -3.40 12.61
N ALA A 160 -6.78 -3.53 11.49
CA ALA A 160 -6.31 -4.31 10.34
C ALA A 160 -5.10 -3.65 9.66
N GLU A 161 -5.13 -2.34 9.46
CA GLU A 161 -4.02 -1.59 8.86
C GLU A 161 -2.79 -1.58 9.76
N THR A 162 -2.98 -1.39 11.07
CA THR A 162 -1.92 -1.49 12.08
C THR A 162 -1.21 -2.84 11.97
N LYS A 163 -2.00 -3.92 11.97
CA LYS A 163 -1.47 -5.28 11.90
C LYS A 163 -0.68 -5.54 10.62
N VAL A 164 -1.14 -5.02 9.48
CA VAL A 164 -0.43 -5.18 8.19
C VAL A 164 0.98 -4.59 8.24
N VAL A 165 1.15 -3.42 8.88
CA VAL A 165 2.48 -2.79 8.99
C VAL A 165 3.34 -3.49 10.04
N GLU A 166 2.77 -3.90 11.18
CA GLU A 166 3.49 -4.68 12.21
C GLU A 166 4.01 -6.01 11.66
N ASP A 167 3.16 -6.76 10.95
CA ASP A 167 3.53 -8.02 10.31
C ASP A 167 4.63 -7.78 9.26
N ARG A 168 4.60 -6.63 8.54
CA ARG A 168 5.65 -6.25 7.59
C ARG A 168 6.97 -5.92 8.26
N ILE A 169 6.98 -5.13 9.35
CA ILE A 169 8.21 -4.83 10.11
C ILE A 169 8.81 -6.13 10.64
N THR A 170 7.98 -7.02 11.18
CA THR A 170 8.39 -8.34 11.67
C THR A 170 8.99 -9.20 10.57
N SER A 171 8.36 -9.23 9.39
CA SER A 171 8.88 -9.91 8.21
C SER A 171 10.26 -9.39 7.82
N LEU A 172 10.43 -8.06 7.72
CA LEU A 172 11.70 -7.43 7.34
C LEU A 172 12.84 -7.69 8.34
N ARG A 173 12.51 -7.97 9.61
CA ARG A 173 13.48 -8.34 10.66
C ARG A 173 13.82 -9.82 10.70
N SER A 174 13.01 -10.69 10.09
CA SER A 174 13.09 -12.14 10.29
C SER A 174 13.03 -12.94 8.98
N GLY A 175 13.19 -14.26 9.10
CA GLY A 175 13.09 -15.17 7.96
C GLY A 175 14.06 -14.84 6.82
N ARG A 176 13.56 -14.87 5.59
CA ARG A 176 14.38 -14.60 4.39
C ARG A 176 14.70 -13.11 4.21
N GLU A 177 13.82 -12.23 4.68
CA GLU A 177 13.96 -10.78 4.51
C GLU A 177 14.96 -10.15 5.51
N ALA A 178 15.31 -10.87 6.59
CA ALA A 178 16.32 -10.43 7.57
C ALA A 178 17.68 -10.09 6.95
N THR A 179 18.05 -10.78 5.87
CA THR A 179 19.33 -10.62 5.16
C THR A 179 19.35 -9.47 4.15
N LEU A 180 18.21 -8.79 3.94
CA LEU A 180 18.14 -7.65 3.05
C LEU A 180 19.00 -6.50 3.58
N PRO A 181 19.65 -5.72 2.70
CA PRO A 181 20.32 -4.48 3.11
C PRO A 181 19.35 -3.56 3.85
N GLU A 182 19.82 -2.89 4.90
CA GLU A 182 18.99 -2.04 5.75
C GLU A 182 18.23 -0.99 4.94
N GLN A 183 18.90 -0.37 3.98
CA GLN A 183 18.29 0.62 3.08
C GLN A 183 17.12 0.05 2.26
N VAL A 184 17.19 -1.21 1.86
CA VAL A 184 16.09 -1.89 1.15
C VAL A 184 14.91 -2.12 2.09
N LYS A 185 15.16 -2.50 3.35
CA LYS A 185 14.10 -2.62 4.37
C LYS A 185 13.40 -1.28 4.59
N SER A 186 14.17 -0.17 4.66
CA SER A 186 13.63 1.19 4.75
C SER A 186 12.72 1.54 3.56
N TYR A 187 13.11 1.19 2.33
CA TYR A 187 12.27 1.43 1.15
C TYR A 187 10.98 0.61 1.17
N VAL A 188 11.05 -0.67 1.55
CA VAL A 188 9.86 -1.52 1.65
C VAL A 188 8.90 -0.99 2.73
N LEU A 189 9.43 -0.61 3.90
CA LEU A 189 8.63 0.00 4.96
C LEU A 189 7.99 1.31 4.49
N GLY A 190 8.76 2.18 3.82
CA GLY A 190 8.25 3.43 3.27
C GLY A 190 7.13 3.22 2.25
N LEU A 191 7.23 2.20 1.40
CA LEU A 191 6.16 1.86 0.45
C LEU A 191 4.88 1.39 1.16
N SER A 192 5.01 0.63 2.24
CA SER A 192 3.88 0.19 3.08
C SER A 192 3.23 1.37 3.80
N LEU A 193 4.01 2.26 4.40
CA LEU A 193 3.49 3.43 5.11
C LEU A 193 2.88 4.46 4.16
N GLN A 194 3.51 4.75 3.02
CA GLN A 194 2.99 5.70 2.02
C GLN A 194 1.57 5.32 1.56
N ALA A 195 1.26 4.02 1.47
CA ALA A 195 -0.07 3.56 1.07
C ALA A 195 -1.17 3.91 2.09
N LEU A 196 -0.80 4.11 3.35
CA LEU A 196 -1.73 4.40 4.45
C LEU A 196 -1.76 5.89 4.78
N VAL A 197 -0.58 6.53 4.84
CA VAL A 197 -0.44 7.92 5.31
C VAL A 197 -0.35 8.94 4.19
N GLY A 198 -0.08 8.50 2.97
CA GLY A 198 0.20 9.35 1.83
C GLY A 198 1.65 9.87 1.79
N GLU A 199 2.03 10.42 0.64
CA GLU A 199 3.40 10.86 0.35
C GLU A 199 3.88 12.01 1.26
N LYS A 200 3.07 13.07 1.37
CA LYS A 200 3.46 14.29 2.11
C LYS A 200 3.66 14.01 3.60
N VAL A 201 2.74 13.27 4.19
CA VAL A 201 2.80 12.91 5.62
C VAL A 201 4.03 12.03 5.87
N LEU A 202 4.28 11.02 5.03
CA LEU A 202 5.48 10.19 5.19
C LEU A 202 6.77 11.03 5.12
N MET A 203 6.85 11.96 4.18
CA MET A 203 7.98 12.87 4.05
C MET A 203 8.20 13.70 5.33
N GLU A 204 7.14 14.31 5.86
CA GLU A 204 7.19 15.13 7.07
C GLU A 204 7.59 14.31 8.32
N LEU A 205 7.05 13.10 8.47
CA LEU A 205 7.37 12.21 9.59
C LEU A 205 8.84 11.76 9.56
N VAL A 206 9.34 11.36 8.39
CA VAL A 206 10.73 10.95 8.23
C VAL A 206 11.68 12.12 8.46
N ALA A 207 11.36 13.30 7.91
CA ALA A 207 12.15 14.51 8.13
C ALA A 207 12.21 14.89 9.62
N SER A 208 11.10 14.73 10.35
CA SER A 208 11.01 15.04 11.78
C SER A 208 11.77 14.04 12.65
N LEU A 209 11.78 12.75 12.29
CA LEU A 209 12.48 11.71 13.05
C LEU A 209 13.98 11.67 12.78
N ARG A 210 14.42 12.06 11.58
CA ARG A 210 15.83 11.92 11.19
C ARG A 210 16.80 12.58 12.18
N PRO A 211 16.60 13.83 12.64
CA PRO A 211 17.50 14.44 13.63
C PRO A 211 17.55 13.69 14.98
N ILE A 212 16.47 13.00 15.35
CA ILE A 212 16.40 12.21 16.59
C ILE A 212 17.15 10.88 16.40
N LEU A 213 17.01 10.29 15.21
CA LEU A 213 17.71 9.05 14.86
C LEU A 213 19.20 9.30 14.56
N ASP A 214 19.61 10.44 14.05
CA ASP A 214 21.04 10.67 13.78
C ASP A 214 21.85 10.86 15.07
N GLN A 215 21.19 11.12 16.19
CA GLN A 215 21.81 11.14 17.51
C GLN A 215 22.23 9.73 17.93
N THR A 216 23.50 9.57 18.32
CA THR A 216 23.95 8.36 18.99
C THR A 216 23.15 8.22 20.29
N PRO A 217 22.52 7.05 20.54
CA PRO A 217 21.80 6.85 21.79
C PRO A 217 22.75 7.12 22.96
N PRO A 218 22.29 7.80 24.03
CA PRO A 218 23.09 7.97 25.23
C PRO A 218 23.61 6.60 25.69
N ALA A 219 24.89 6.52 26.05
CA ALA A 219 25.50 5.26 26.46
C ALA A 219 24.72 4.55 27.60
N GLU A 220 24.03 5.33 28.45
CA GLU A 220 23.07 4.82 29.43
C GLU A 220 21.96 3.96 28.80
N GLN A 221 21.37 4.45 27.72
CA GLN A 221 20.25 3.80 27.06
C GLN A 221 20.70 2.54 26.33
N VAL A 222 21.89 2.57 25.70
CA VAL A 222 22.53 1.39 25.11
C VAL A 222 22.72 0.28 26.14
N LEU A 223 23.20 0.65 27.34
CA LEU A 223 23.44 -0.31 28.42
C LEU A 223 22.13 -0.88 29.00
N LEU A 224 21.11 -0.04 29.16
CA LEU A 224 19.78 -0.45 29.64
C LEU A 224 19.07 -1.39 28.64
N ASP A 225 19.18 -1.12 27.33
CA ASP A 225 18.56 -1.97 26.31
C ASP A 225 19.26 -3.34 26.21
N ALA A 226 20.59 -3.37 26.33
CA ALA A 226 21.35 -4.62 26.43
C ALA A 226 20.92 -5.47 27.63
N LEU A 227 20.66 -4.82 28.79
CA LEU A 227 20.16 -5.47 29.99
C LEU A 227 18.73 -6.01 29.83
N ARG A 228 17.83 -5.24 29.20
CA ARG A 228 16.44 -5.66 28.93
C ARG A 228 16.39 -6.89 28.03
N ALA A 229 17.21 -6.92 26.99
CA ALA A 229 17.23 -8.01 26.03
C ALA A 229 17.77 -9.33 26.62
N ASN A 230 18.67 -9.25 27.61
CA ASN A 230 19.41 -10.42 28.10
C ASN A 230 19.04 -10.86 29.52
N GLY A 231 18.22 -10.10 30.25
CA GLY A 231 17.72 -10.48 31.58
C GLY A 231 18.84 -10.68 32.59
N GLY A 232 19.54 -9.60 32.94
CA GLY A 232 20.69 -9.63 33.85
C GLY A 232 21.92 -10.30 33.22
N SER A 233 23.09 -9.69 33.34
CA SER A 233 24.30 -10.25 32.71
C SER A 233 25.56 -9.89 33.46
N GLU A 234 26.60 -10.71 33.30
CA GLU A 234 27.93 -10.41 33.82
C GLU A 234 28.47 -9.13 33.17
N PRO A 235 29.17 -8.23 33.91
CA PRO A 235 29.64 -6.95 33.39
C PRO A 235 30.43 -7.06 32.09
N ARG A 236 31.32 -8.06 31.97
CA ARG A 236 32.12 -8.29 30.75
C ARG A 236 31.26 -8.68 29.54
N LYS A 237 30.28 -9.56 29.75
CA LYS A 237 29.36 -9.97 28.68
C LYS A 237 28.47 -8.80 28.27
N LEU A 238 28.02 -8.02 29.24
CA LEU A 238 27.19 -6.85 29.02
C LEU A 238 27.95 -5.72 28.30
N GLN A 239 29.23 -5.53 28.62
CA GLN A 239 30.10 -4.61 27.88
C GLN A 239 30.24 -5.04 26.42
N ALA A 240 30.51 -6.32 26.17
CA ALA A 240 30.61 -6.85 24.81
C ALA A 240 29.30 -6.71 24.02
N LEU A 241 28.14 -6.88 24.69
CA LEU A 241 26.81 -6.74 24.08
C LEU A 241 26.41 -5.28 23.82
N SER A 242 26.81 -4.36 24.70
CA SER A 242 26.53 -2.92 24.53
C SER A 242 27.48 -2.26 23.53
N GLY A 243 28.64 -2.85 23.25
CA GLY A 243 29.64 -2.29 22.34
C GLY A 243 30.31 -1.01 22.85
N LEU A 244 30.05 -0.63 24.11
CA LEU A 244 30.63 0.54 24.75
C LEU A 244 32.12 0.31 25.04
N GLN A 245 32.93 1.36 24.88
CA GLN A 245 34.33 1.31 25.33
C GLN A 245 34.37 1.11 26.85
N LEU A 246 35.39 0.40 27.34
CA LEU A 246 35.50 0.01 28.76
C LEU A 246 35.31 1.18 29.73
N PHE A 247 35.90 2.33 29.40
CA PHE A 247 35.79 3.54 30.20
C PHE A 247 34.37 4.11 30.24
N GLU A 248 33.70 4.22 29.08
CA GLU A 248 32.31 4.68 29.02
C GLU A 248 31.35 3.69 29.68
N PHE A 249 31.55 2.39 29.46
CA PHE A 249 30.77 1.33 30.08
C PHE A 249 30.83 1.44 31.61
N SER A 250 32.04 1.54 32.19
CA SER A 250 32.20 1.68 33.65
C SER A 250 31.50 2.93 34.16
N ARG A 251 31.76 4.09 33.54
CA ARG A 251 31.17 5.38 33.94
C ARG A 251 29.64 5.34 33.95
N VAL A 252 29.05 4.71 32.94
CA VAL A 252 27.60 4.62 32.77
C VAL A 252 27.00 3.59 33.74
N LEU A 253 27.66 2.43 33.91
CA LEU A 253 27.23 1.42 34.86
C LEU A 253 27.23 1.99 36.29
N ASP A 254 28.28 2.72 36.68
CA ASP A 254 28.37 3.37 37.98
C ASP A 254 27.27 4.41 38.18
N ALA A 255 26.98 5.23 37.15
CA ALA A 255 25.90 6.20 37.19
C ALA A 255 24.52 5.54 37.33
N LEU A 256 24.30 4.42 36.64
CA LEU A 256 23.06 3.64 36.71
C LEU A 256 22.87 2.94 38.06
N ILE A 257 23.95 2.45 38.67
CA ILE A 257 23.95 1.90 40.03
C ILE A 257 23.65 3.01 41.04
N ALA A 258 24.31 4.16 40.93
CA ALA A 258 24.08 5.31 41.80
C ALA A 258 22.65 5.85 41.70
N ALA A 259 22.06 5.81 40.50
CA ALA A 259 20.67 6.16 40.25
C ALA A 259 19.66 5.06 40.65
N GLY A 260 20.12 3.92 41.17
CA GLY A 260 19.28 2.80 41.60
C GLY A 260 18.52 2.10 40.47
N ARG A 261 18.92 2.30 39.20
CA ARG A 261 18.25 1.70 38.03
C ARG A 261 18.70 0.26 37.78
N VAL A 262 19.87 -0.08 38.30
CA VAL A 262 20.55 -1.36 38.10
C VAL A 262 21.22 -1.74 39.42
N SER A 263 21.25 -3.02 39.76
CA SER A 263 21.96 -3.50 40.96
C SER A 263 23.10 -4.43 40.56
N VAL A 264 24.03 -4.67 41.48
CA VAL A 264 25.07 -5.69 41.33
C VAL A 264 24.77 -6.80 42.32
N ASP A 265 24.42 -7.97 41.82
CA ASP A 265 24.21 -9.16 42.63
C ASP A 265 25.49 -10.00 42.64
N THR A 266 26.05 -10.18 43.83
CA THR A 266 27.26 -10.99 44.08
C THR A 266 26.94 -12.30 44.81
N ALA A 267 25.67 -12.62 45.06
CA ALA A 267 25.27 -13.72 45.95
C ALA A 267 25.62 -15.13 45.41
N SER A 268 25.94 -15.25 44.12
CA SER A 268 26.22 -16.54 43.45
C SER A 268 27.71 -16.80 43.17
N GLY A 269 28.62 -15.96 43.67
CA GLY A 269 30.05 -16.03 43.32
C GLY A 269 30.37 -15.55 41.90
N ARG A 270 29.36 -15.07 41.17
CA ARG A 270 29.48 -14.33 39.90
C ARG A 270 28.80 -12.98 40.07
N GLU A 271 29.45 -11.96 39.53
CA GLU A 271 28.91 -10.59 39.51
C GLU A 271 27.88 -10.50 38.38
N ILE A 272 26.60 -10.40 38.71
CA ILE A 272 25.52 -10.27 37.74
C ILE A 272 24.89 -8.90 37.92
N VAL A 273 24.68 -8.21 36.80
CA VAL A 273 24.06 -6.88 36.76
C VAL A 273 22.62 -7.04 36.24
N PRO A 274 21.59 -7.15 37.11
CA PRO A 274 20.19 -7.09 36.70
C PRO A 274 19.62 -5.66 36.73
N LEU A 275 18.55 -5.44 35.97
CA LEU A 275 17.70 -4.25 36.16
C LEU A 275 17.12 -4.27 37.58
N ALA A 276 17.07 -3.11 38.23
CA ALA A 276 16.42 -3.00 39.53
C ALA A 276 14.94 -3.38 39.39
N LYS A 277 14.41 -4.18 40.32
CA LYS A 277 12.97 -4.43 40.40
C LYS A 277 12.28 -3.08 40.67
N ALA A 278 11.27 -2.75 39.87
CA ALA A 278 10.45 -1.57 40.13
C ALA A 278 9.92 -1.66 41.58
N ALA A 279 10.21 -0.64 42.38
CA ALA A 279 9.60 -0.51 43.70
C ALA A 279 8.08 -0.38 43.47
N GLY A 280 7.34 -1.40 43.90
CA GLY A 280 5.87 -1.39 43.91
C GLY A 280 5.32 -0.49 45.00
#